data_AF-A0A814EWI8-F1
#
_entry.id   AF-A0A814EWI8-F1
#
_cell.length_a   1.000
_cell.length_b   1.000
_cell.length_c   1.000
_cell.angle_alpha   90.00
_cell.angle_beta   90.00
_cell.angle_gamma   90.00
#
_symmetry.space_group_name_H-M   'P 1'
#
loop_
_entity.id
_entity.type
_entity.pdbx_description
1 polymer ?
#
loop_
_entity_poly.entity_id
_entity_poly.type
_entity_poly.pdbx_seq_one_letter_code
_entity_poly.pdbx_strand_id
1 'polypeptide(L)'
;MVLCIIGYFFVGVILLNTADAKSVIVRTVSDCMLDENGIIHYKGNHSYTKFNRVCLHWSDFMRTHEHIVNDATFMYDRSVSDAHNFCRNPDLRDDSPWCFVERNPPRTEPCFVCNSLKERPTGVLPDLDHGSPGGFFEGFRYNMERLRQKFVDFMKKMGEKMERITARILERFGFNVRNVE
;
A
#
# COMPACT_ATOMS: atom_id res chain seq x y z
N MET A 1 -35.59 36.09 -9.57
CA MET A 1 -35.82 35.14 -8.46
C MET A 1 -35.31 33.72 -8.78
N VAL A 2 -35.59 33.17 -9.97
CA VAL A 2 -35.18 31.80 -10.37
C VAL A 2 -33.66 31.59 -10.48
N LEU A 3 -32.90 32.58 -10.97
CA LEU A 3 -31.44 32.49 -11.08
C LEU A 3 -30.72 32.40 -9.72
N CYS A 4 -31.33 32.97 -8.68
CA CYS A 4 -30.78 32.91 -7.33
C CYS A 4 -30.94 31.50 -6.73
N ILE A 5 -32.08 30.86 -6.97
CA ILE A 5 -32.38 29.49 -6.52
C ILE A 5 -31.45 28.48 -7.19
N ILE A 6 -31.15 28.64 -8.48
CA ILE A 6 -30.19 27.80 -9.19
C ILE A 6 -28.79 27.99 -8.60
N GLY A 7 -28.38 29.24 -8.33
CA GLY A 7 -27.10 29.54 -7.67
C GLY A 7 -26.97 28.87 -6.28
N TYR A 8 -28.01 28.96 -5.45
CA TYR A 8 -28.04 28.29 -4.14
C TYR A 8 -28.02 26.77 -4.25
N PHE A 9 -28.67 26.21 -5.29
CA PHE A 9 -28.65 24.77 -5.55
C PHE A 9 -27.25 24.30 -5.96
N PHE A 10 -26.57 25.03 -6.85
CA PHE A 10 -25.19 24.71 -7.24
C PHE A 10 -24.20 24.87 -6.08
N VAL A 11 -24.31 25.93 -5.28
CA VAL A 11 -23.49 26.12 -4.07
C VAL A 11 -23.75 25.02 -3.04
N GLY A 12 -25.01 24.61 -2.85
CA GLY A 12 -25.38 23.51 -1.96
C GLY A 12 -24.84 22.15 -2.43
N VAL A 13 -24.87 21.87 -3.74
CA VAL A 13 -24.29 20.64 -4.32
C VAL A 13 -22.77 20.65 -4.21
N ILE A 14 -22.11 21.80 -4.38
CA ILE A 14 -20.66 21.92 -4.20
C ILE A 14 -20.29 21.66 -2.72
N LEU A 15 -21.02 22.25 -1.78
CA LEU A 15 -20.78 22.06 -0.34
C LEU A 15 -21.08 20.62 0.12
N LEU A 16 -22.11 19.95 -0.42
CA LEU A 16 -22.40 18.54 -0.10
C LEU A 16 -21.38 17.56 -0.68
N ASN A 17 -20.67 17.93 -1.76
CA ASN A 17 -19.55 17.14 -2.30
C ASN A 17 -18.23 17.37 -1.55
N THR A 18 -18.19 18.30 -0.58
CA THR A 18 -17.04 18.47 0.34
C THR A 18 -17.16 17.67 1.63
N ALA A 19 -18.09 16.70 1.69
CA ALA A 19 -18.10 15.70 2.75
C ALA A 19 -16.80 14.88 2.67
N ASP A 20 -15.83 15.38 3.42
CA ASP A 20 -14.52 14.83 3.70
C ASP A 20 -14.64 13.32 3.88
N ALA A 21 -14.20 12.57 2.86
CA ALA A 21 -13.94 11.16 2.99
C ALA A 21 -12.77 11.05 3.96
N LYS A 22 -13.10 11.03 5.27
CA LYS A 22 -12.20 10.70 6.37
C LYS A 22 -11.30 9.59 5.87
N SER A 23 -10.02 9.91 5.78
CA SER A 23 -8.98 9.00 5.36
C SER A 23 -9.21 7.65 6.05
N VAL A 24 -9.69 6.68 5.27
CA VAL A 24 -9.39 5.29 5.58
C VAL A 24 -7.87 5.30 5.71
N ILE A 25 -7.37 4.92 6.88
CA ILE A 25 -5.94 4.75 7.09
C ILE A 25 -5.53 3.60 6.17
N VAL A 26 -5.29 3.91 4.90
CA VAL A 26 -4.54 3.08 3.98
C VAL A 26 -3.15 3.13 4.56
N ARG A 27 -2.84 2.16 5.43
CA ARG A 27 -1.47 1.91 5.87
C ARG A 27 -0.67 1.76 4.59
N THR A 28 0.23 2.71 4.42
CA THR A 28 0.78 3.13 3.15
C THR A 28 1.46 1.96 2.44
N VAL A 29 0.99 1.65 1.23
CA VAL A 29 1.75 0.84 0.26
C VAL A 29 3.05 1.58 -0.15
N SER A 30 3.25 2.84 0.26
CA SER A 30 4.41 3.70 -0.10
C SER A 30 5.77 3.14 0.33
N ASP A 31 5.79 2.29 1.35
CA ASP A 31 7.03 1.81 1.96
C ASP A 31 7.43 0.42 1.49
N CYS A 32 6.60 -0.19 0.64
CA CYS A 32 6.79 -1.52 0.11
C CYS A 32 7.18 -1.47 -1.37
N MET A 33 8.23 -2.19 -1.75
CA MET A 33 8.77 -2.24 -3.11
C MET A 33 8.93 -3.69 -3.55
N LEU A 34 8.76 -3.95 -4.84
CA LEU A 34 9.04 -5.24 -5.48
C LEU A 34 10.19 -5.04 -6.46
N ASP A 35 11.22 -5.87 -6.41
CA ASP A 35 12.26 -5.89 -7.42
C ASP A 35 11.81 -6.64 -8.69
N GLU A 36 12.69 -6.73 -9.69
CA GLU A 36 12.43 -7.44 -10.95
C GLU A 36 12.23 -8.95 -10.77
N ASN A 37 12.74 -9.52 -9.67
CA ASN A 37 12.61 -10.93 -9.31
C ASN A 37 11.36 -11.22 -8.45
N GLY A 38 10.58 -10.19 -8.10
CA GLY A 38 9.40 -10.33 -7.23
C GLY A 38 9.73 -10.38 -5.74
N ILE A 39 10.94 -9.99 -5.32
CA ILE A 39 11.35 -9.89 -3.92
C ILE A 39 10.78 -8.63 -3.29
N ILE A 40 10.21 -8.79 -2.10
CA ILE A 40 9.60 -7.70 -1.34
C ILE A 40 10.66 -7.00 -0.50
N HIS A 41 10.75 -5.69 -0.67
CA HIS A 41 11.52 -4.81 0.19
C HIS A 41 10.62 -3.85 0.95
N TYR A 42 10.98 -3.54 2.20
CA TYR A 42 10.24 -2.64 3.07
C TYR A 42 11.18 -1.63 3.71
N LYS A 43 10.86 -0.34 3.54
CA LYS A 43 11.64 0.80 4.06
C LYS A 43 10.95 1.56 5.20
N GLY A 44 9.79 1.08 5.64
CA GLY A 44 9.02 1.74 6.70
C GLY A 44 9.55 1.41 8.09
N ASN A 45 8.83 1.87 9.11
CA ASN A 45 9.23 1.81 10.51
C ASN A 45 8.41 0.82 11.36
N HIS A 46 7.75 -0.16 10.74
CA HIS A 46 7.00 -1.18 11.47
C HIS A 46 7.93 -2.12 12.24
N SER A 47 7.65 -2.33 13.54
CA SER A 47 8.49 -3.09 14.47
C SER A 47 7.72 -4.16 15.25
N TYR A 48 6.66 -4.71 14.66
CA TYR A 48 5.85 -5.79 15.23
C TYR A 48 5.71 -6.96 14.25
N THR A 49 5.69 -8.18 14.77
CA THR A 49 5.42 -9.36 13.96
C THR A 49 3.92 -9.48 13.65
N LYS A 50 3.58 -10.38 12.72
CA LYS A 50 2.19 -10.79 12.46
C LYS A 50 1.47 -11.29 13.73
N PHE A 51 2.23 -11.80 14.69
CA PHE A 51 1.73 -12.28 15.98
C PHE A 51 1.77 -11.22 17.08
N ASN A 52 1.90 -9.94 16.70
CA ASN A 52 1.91 -8.78 17.58
C ASN A 52 3.03 -8.81 18.64
N ARG A 53 4.18 -9.41 18.30
CA ARG A 53 5.36 -9.41 19.17
C ARG A 53 6.37 -8.36 18.73
N VAL A 54 7.02 -7.75 19.70
CA VAL A 54 7.98 -6.66 19.48
C VAL A 54 9.24 -7.21 18.84
N CYS A 55 9.69 -6.54 17.79
CA CYS A 55 10.94 -6.84 17.12
C CYS A 55 12.15 -6.41 17.98
N LEU A 56 13.17 -7.26 18.01
CA LEU A 56 14.48 -6.95 18.57
C LEU A 56 15.29 -6.07 17.61
N HIS A 57 16.25 -5.34 18.18
CA HIS A 57 17.21 -4.58 17.39
C HIS A 57 18.11 -5.50 16.56
N TRP A 58 18.30 -5.16 15.28
CA TRP A 58 19.14 -5.93 14.38
C TRP A 58 20.59 -6.02 14.88
N SER A 59 21.10 -4.96 15.51
CA SER A 59 22.45 -4.92 16.09
C SER A 59 22.65 -5.91 17.24
N ASP A 60 21.63 -6.16 18.06
CA ASP A 60 21.74 -7.07 19.20
C ASP A 60 21.82 -8.53 18.76
N PHE A 61 21.12 -8.87 17.69
CA PHE A 61 21.14 -10.22 17.14
C PHE A 61 22.41 -10.51 16.35
N MET A 62 22.90 -9.55 15.56
CA MET A 62 24.12 -9.72 14.74
C MET A 62 25.35 -10.13 15.56
N ARG A 63 25.44 -9.67 16.81
CA ARG A 63 26.49 -10.08 17.75
C ARG A 63 26.57 -11.59 18.00
N THR A 64 25.50 -12.34 17.69
CA THR A 64 25.37 -13.77 18.02
C THR A 64 25.19 -14.67 16.79
N HIS A 65 24.89 -14.11 15.61
CA HIS A 65 24.48 -14.89 14.42
C HIS A 65 24.94 -14.23 13.11
N GLU A 66 26.24 -13.92 13.04
CA GLU A 66 26.90 -13.18 11.95
C GLU A 66 26.67 -13.77 10.53
N HIS A 67 26.40 -15.07 10.43
CA HIS A 67 26.19 -15.78 9.15
C HIS A 67 24.81 -15.59 8.51
N ILE A 68 23.81 -15.06 9.22
CA ILE A 68 22.43 -14.95 8.71
C ILE A 68 22.24 -13.72 7.82
N VAL A 69 23.12 -12.73 7.94
CA VAL A 69 23.00 -11.44 7.25
C VAL A 69 24.30 -11.21 6.49
N ASN A 70 24.40 -11.83 5.31
CA ASN A 70 25.52 -11.54 4.42
C ASN A 70 25.39 -10.11 3.85
N ASP A 71 26.55 -9.46 3.70
CA ASP A 71 26.89 -8.07 3.35
C ASP A 71 26.12 -7.39 2.18
N ALA A 72 25.23 -8.07 1.48
CA ALA A 72 24.56 -7.52 0.30
C ALA A 72 23.29 -6.74 0.68
N THR A 73 23.50 -5.53 1.21
CA THR A 73 22.57 -4.39 1.07
C THR A 73 21.21 -4.60 1.75
N PHE A 74 21.08 -4.16 3.01
CA PHE A 74 19.79 -3.70 3.52
C PHE A 74 19.32 -2.59 2.56
N MET A 75 18.55 -2.92 1.51
CA MET A 75 18.50 -2.13 0.26
C MET A 75 17.97 -0.70 0.39
N TYR A 76 17.60 -0.26 1.60
CA TYR A 76 17.14 1.09 1.89
C TYR A 76 17.69 1.69 3.19
N ASP A 77 18.46 0.94 4.00
CA ASP A 77 19.12 1.46 5.20
C ASP A 77 20.62 1.47 4.97
N ARG A 78 21.31 2.47 5.52
CA ARG A 78 22.76 2.63 5.30
C ARG A 78 23.59 1.65 6.13
N SER A 79 22.99 1.06 7.17
CA SER A 79 23.64 0.12 8.08
C SER A 79 22.62 -0.72 8.85
N VAL A 80 23.09 -1.81 9.48
CA VAL A 80 22.33 -2.61 10.46
C VAL A 80 21.78 -1.73 11.60
N SER A 81 22.55 -0.73 12.02
CA SER A 81 22.16 0.21 13.07
C SER A 81 20.99 1.09 12.63
N ASP A 82 20.97 1.51 11.37
CA ASP A 82 19.90 2.36 10.83
C ASP A 82 18.57 1.60 10.70
N ALA A 83 18.62 0.28 10.49
CA ALA A 83 17.42 -0.57 10.46
C ALA A 83 16.70 -0.67 11.82
N HIS A 84 17.35 -0.26 12.93
CA HIS A 84 16.80 -0.28 14.29
C HIS A 84 16.21 -1.65 14.65
N ASN A 85 14.91 -1.73 14.90
CA ASN A 85 14.13 -2.94 15.10
C ASN A 85 13.00 -3.07 14.07
N PHE A 86 13.13 -2.41 12.92
CA PHE A 86 12.09 -2.42 11.90
C PHE A 86 12.12 -3.72 11.09
N CYS A 87 10.97 -4.14 10.57
CA CYS A 87 10.88 -5.31 9.70
C CYS A 87 11.72 -5.10 8.44
N ARG A 88 12.52 -6.11 8.05
CA ARG A 88 13.38 -6.08 6.86
C ARG A 88 13.43 -7.45 6.20
N ASN A 89 14.03 -7.52 5.01
CA ASN A 89 14.15 -8.74 4.24
C ASN A 89 15.57 -8.90 3.66
N PRO A 90 16.59 -9.04 4.51
CA PRO A 90 18.00 -9.08 4.07
C PRO A 90 18.35 -10.36 3.31
N ASP A 91 17.64 -11.46 3.55
CA ASP A 91 17.84 -12.76 2.92
C ASP A 91 16.92 -13.00 1.71
N LEU A 92 16.27 -11.94 1.21
CA LEU A 92 15.50 -11.93 -0.03
C LEU A 92 14.39 -13.00 -0.07
N ARG A 93 13.66 -13.18 1.03
CA ARG A 93 12.50 -14.07 1.05
C ARG A 93 11.38 -13.53 0.16
N ASP A 94 10.69 -14.43 -0.52
CA ASP A 94 9.51 -14.12 -1.34
C ASP A 94 8.25 -13.89 -0.48
N ASP A 95 8.31 -14.23 0.81
CA ASP A 95 7.13 -14.26 1.66
C ASP A 95 6.84 -12.93 2.38
N SER A 96 7.72 -12.40 3.21
CA SER A 96 7.41 -11.18 3.94
C SER A 96 8.66 -10.62 4.57
N PRO A 97 8.74 -9.28 4.70
CA PRO A 97 9.66 -8.71 5.66
C PRO A 97 9.45 -9.33 7.04
N TRP A 98 10.54 -9.58 7.73
CA TRP A 98 10.56 -10.26 9.01
C TRP A 98 11.46 -9.50 9.98
N CYS A 99 11.41 -9.90 11.25
CA CYS A 99 12.31 -9.40 12.27
C CYS A 99 12.63 -10.48 13.30
N PHE A 100 13.60 -10.22 14.18
CA PHE A 100 13.90 -11.10 15.30
C PHE A 100 12.97 -10.83 16.47
N VAL A 101 12.63 -11.86 17.23
CA VAL A 101 11.89 -11.74 18.49
C VAL A 101 12.64 -12.43 19.62
N GLU A 102 12.46 -11.89 20.83
CA GLU A 102 13.00 -12.52 22.04
C GLU A 102 12.31 -13.85 22.29
N ARG A 103 13.08 -14.93 22.16
CA ARG A 103 12.74 -16.30 22.49
C ARG A 103 14.00 -16.96 23.05
N ASN A 104 13.85 -18.12 23.69
CA ASN A 104 14.98 -18.92 24.12
C ASN A 104 15.02 -20.22 23.29
N PRO A 105 15.81 -20.29 22.17
CA PRO A 105 16.68 -19.25 21.59
C PRO A 105 15.92 -18.23 20.71
N PRO A 106 16.52 -17.07 20.38
CA PRO A 106 15.90 -16.05 19.52
C PRO A 106 15.51 -16.62 18.16
N ARG A 107 14.41 -16.12 17.57
CA ARG A 107 13.90 -16.61 16.27
C ARG A 107 13.50 -15.46 15.35
N THR A 108 13.45 -15.76 14.06
CA THR A 108 12.88 -14.88 13.03
C THR A 108 11.39 -15.11 12.90
N GLU A 109 10.63 -14.04 12.71
CA GLU A 109 9.19 -14.09 12.52
C GLU A 109 8.69 -13.09 11.49
N PRO A 110 7.66 -13.45 10.70
CA PRO A 110 7.16 -12.59 9.64
C PRO A 110 6.41 -11.39 10.22
N CYS A 111 6.53 -10.25 9.56
CA CYS A 111 5.77 -9.05 9.88
C CYS A 111 4.50 -8.96 9.03
N PHE A 112 3.51 -8.22 9.51
CA PHE A 112 2.28 -7.99 8.73
C PHE A 112 2.38 -6.69 7.92
N VAL A 113 3.37 -6.62 7.03
CA VAL A 113 3.63 -5.49 6.12
C VAL A 113 3.71 -5.96 4.68
N CYS A 114 3.39 -5.08 3.73
CA CYS A 114 3.47 -5.35 2.30
C CYS A 114 2.57 -6.50 1.77
N ASN A 115 1.58 -6.93 2.56
CA ASN A 115 0.67 -8.03 2.19
C ASN A 115 -0.07 -7.77 0.87
N SER A 116 -0.38 -6.51 0.55
CA SER A 116 -1.04 -6.12 -0.69
C SER A 116 -0.19 -6.32 -1.94
N LEU A 117 1.14 -6.41 -1.83
CA LEU A 117 2.03 -6.66 -2.97
C LEU A 117 2.03 -8.12 -3.42
N LYS A 118 1.67 -9.03 -2.51
CA LYS A 118 1.42 -10.44 -2.83
C LYS A 118 0.11 -10.71 -3.54
N GLU A 119 -0.80 -9.75 -3.57
CA GLU A 119 -2.05 -9.88 -4.32
C GLU A 119 -1.83 -9.72 -5.85
N ARG A 120 -0.56 -9.61 -6.30
CA ARG A 120 -0.23 -9.77 -7.71
C ARG A 120 -0.38 -11.25 -8.08
N PRO A 121 -1.26 -11.60 -9.02
CA PRO A 121 -1.55 -12.98 -9.36
C PRO A 121 -0.35 -13.55 -10.10
N THR A 122 0.47 -14.35 -9.43
CA THR A 122 0.96 -15.54 -10.12
C THR A 122 -0.29 -16.24 -10.63
N GLY A 123 -0.37 -16.51 -11.93
CA GLY A 123 -1.49 -17.26 -12.54
C GLY A 123 -1.56 -18.71 -12.07
N VAL A 124 -1.17 -18.98 -10.83
CA VAL A 124 -1.19 -20.26 -10.15
C VAL A 124 -2.12 -20.07 -8.96
N LEU A 125 -3.37 -20.47 -9.18
CA LEU A 125 -4.35 -20.69 -8.13
C LEU A 125 -3.66 -21.50 -7.01
N PRO A 126 -3.68 -21.06 -5.74
CA PRO A 126 -3.28 -21.95 -4.65
C PRO A 126 -4.19 -23.17 -4.76
N ASP A 127 -3.59 -24.37 -4.84
CA ASP A 127 -4.31 -25.64 -4.98
C ASP A 127 -5.52 -25.64 -4.05
N LEU A 128 -6.69 -25.43 -4.66
CA LEU A 128 -7.96 -25.40 -3.96
C LEU A 128 -8.25 -26.82 -3.55
N ASP A 129 -8.06 -27.10 -2.26
CA ASP A 129 -8.59 -28.29 -1.63
C ASP A 129 -10.11 -28.27 -1.82
N HIS A 130 -10.60 -29.17 -2.67
CA HIS A 130 -11.98 -29.24 -3.12
C HIS A 130 -12.90 -29.65 -1.95
N GLY A 131 -13.39 -28.69 -1.17
CA GLY A 131 -14.35 -29.05 -0.10
C GLY A 131 -15.05 -27.97 0.71
N SER A 132 -14.73 -26.67 0.59
CA SER A 132 -15.35 -25.66 1.47
C SER A 132 -16.38 -24.74 0.78
N PRO A 133 -17.60 -24.59 1.33
CA PRO A 133 -18.65 -23.69 0.81
C PRO A 133 -18.28 -22.19 0.79
N GLY A 134 -17.16 -21.80 1.42
CA GLY A 134 -16.70 -20.41 1.51
C GLY A 134 -16.14 -19.82 0.21
N GLY A 135 -15.65 -20.67 -0.71
CA GLY A 135 -14.97 -20.19 -1.93
C GLY A 135 -15.89 -19.48 -2.93
N PHE A 136 -17.18 -19.82 -2.95
CA PHE A 136 -18.15 -19.17 -3.85
C PHE A 136 -18.44 -17.73 -3.43
N PHE A 137 -18.61 -17.49 -2.13
CA PHE A 137 -18.87 -16.15 -1.60
C PHE A 137 -17.63 -15.25 -1.69
N GLU A 138 -16.43 -15.79 -1.47
CA GLU A 138 -15.18 -15.05 -1.67
C GLU A 138 -14.92 -14.71 -3.14
N GLY A 139 -15.20 -15.63 -4.06
CA GLY A 139 -15.11 -15.38 -5.50
C GLY A 139 -16.09 -14.31 -5.99
N PHE A 140 -17.31 -14.28 -5.44
CA PHE A 140 -18.29 -13.23 -5.75
C PHE A 140 -17.84 -11.87 -5.19
N ARG A 141 -17.37 -11.82 -3.95
CA ARG A 141 -16.81 -10.61 -3.32
C ARG A 141 -15.61 -10.08 -4.12
N TYR A 142 -14.71 -10.96 -4.54
CA TYR A 142 -13.53 -10.63 -5.36
C TYR A 142 -13.92 -10.04 -6.72
N ASN A 143 -14.89 -10.63 -7.41
CA ASN A 143 -15.39 -10.10 -8.69
C ASN A 143 -16.04 -8.73 -8.54
N MET A 144 -16.80 -8.51 -7.47
CA MET A 144 -17.43 -7.21 -7.17
C MET A 144 -16.39 -6.14 -6.83
N GLU A 145 -15.36 -6.47 -6.05
CA GLU A 145 -14.30 -5.51 -5.70
C GLU A 145 -13.46 -5.13 -6.93
N ARG A 146 -13.20 -6.09 -7.82
CA ARG A 146 -12.54 -5.82 -9.11
C ARG A 146 -13.39 -4.94 -10.02
N LEU A 147 -14.71 -5.14 -10.06
CA LEU A 147 -15.62 -4.28 -10.84
C LEU A 147 -15.67 -2.86 -10.25
N ARG A 148 -15.71 -2.75 -8.93
CA ARG A 148 -15.61 -1.48 -8.19
C ARG A 148 -14.30 -0.76 -8.52
N GLN A 149 -13.16 -1.45 -8.50
CA GLN A 149 -11.87 -0.83 -8.82
C GLN A 149 -11.80 -0.37 -10.28
N LYS A 150 -12.28 -1.18 -11.23
CA LYS A 150 -12.37 -0.77 -12.64
C LYS A 150 -13.25 0.47 -12.81
N PHE A 151 -14.34 0.58 -12.06
CA PHE A 151 -15.21 1.75 -12.08
C PHE A 151 -14.51 2.98 -11.49
N VAL A 152 -13.83 2.85 -10.35
CA VAL A 152 -13.03 3.94 -9.74
C VAL A 152 -11.95 4.44 -10.71
N ASP A 153 -11.21 3.55 -11.35
CA ASP A 153 -10.17 3.90 -12.32
C ASP A 153 -10.75 4.61 -13.55
N PHE A 154 -11.91 4.15 -14.03
CA PHE A 154 -12.64 4.80 -15.11
C PHE A 154 -13.05 6.23 -14.73
N MET A 155 -13.63 6.41 -13.54
CA MET A 155 -14.05 7.72 -13.04
C MET A 155 -12.87 8.67 -12.86
N LYS A 156 -11.72 8.18 -12.36
CA LYS A 156 -10.50 8.96 -12.25
C LYS A 156 -9.98 9.42 -13.61
N LYS A 157 -9.91 8.51 -14.59
CA LYS A 157 -9.50 8.85 -15.97
C LYS A 157 -10.45 9.86 -16.62
N MET A 158 -11.75 9.74 -16.35
CA MET A 158 -12.75 10.71 -16.80
C MET A 158 -12.54 12.09 -16.16
N GLY A 159 -12.24 12.14 -14.85
CA GLY A 159 -11.87 13.37 -14.14
C GLY A 159 -10.64 14.06 -14.73
N GLU A 160 -9.54 13.35 -14.89
CA GLU A 160 -8.30 13.87 -15.49
C GLU A 160 -8.50 14.33 -16.95
N LYS A 161 -9.42 13.69 -17.69
CA LYS A 161 -9.79 14.12 -19.03
C LYS A 161 -10.60 15.41 -18.98
N MET A 162 -11.54 15.53 -18.05
CA MET A 162 -12.35 16.73 -17.85
C MET A 162 -11.49 17.91 -17.43
N GLU A 163 -10.57 17.74 -16.48
CA GLU A 163 -9.64 18.78 -16.05
C GLU A 163 -8.80 19.31 -17.21
N ARG A 164 -8.26 18.42 -18.06
CA ARG A 164 -7.52 18.82 -19.26
C ARG A 164 -8.38 19.58 -20.27
N ILE A 165 -9.66 19.22 -20.40
CA ILE A 165 -10.58 19.95 -21.28
C ILE A 165 -10.89 21.33 -20.69
N THR A 166 -11.18 21.42 -19.40
CA THR A 166 -11.44 22.67 -18.69
C THR A 166 -10.23 23.60 -18.76
N ALA A 167 -9.02 23.08 -18.54
CA ALA A 167 -7.78 23.86 -18.66
C ALA A 167 -7.61 24.45 -20.07
N ARG A 168 -7.84 23.64 -21.12
CA ARG A 168 -7.78 24.12 -22.52
C ARG A 168 -8.85 25.17 -22.85
N ILE A 169 -10.04 25.05 -22.28
CA ILE A 169 -11.11 26.03 -22.44
C ILE A 169 -10.74 27.34 -21.75
N LEU A 170 -10.26 27.28 -20.51
CA LEU A 170 -9.83 28.45 -19.74
C LEU A 170 -8.68 29.20 -20.42
N GLU A 171 -7.68 28.48 -20.95
CA GLU A 171 -6.59 29.06 -21.74
C GLU A 171 -7.11 29.79 -22.99
N ARG A 172 -8.12 29.24 -23.68
CA ARG A 172 -8.73 29.86 -24.86
C ARG A 172 -9.48 31.16 -24.55
N PHE A 173 -9.93 31.33 -23.30
CA PHE A 173 -10.53 32.57 -22.80
C PHE A 173 -9.50 33.51 -22.14
N GLY A 174 -8.20 33.20 -22.22
CA GLY A 174 -7.13 34.06 -21.71
C GLY A 174 -6.85 33.93 -20.21
N PHE A 175 -7.41 32.93 -19.53
CA PHE A 175 -7.12 32.65 -18.12
C PHE A 175 -5.85 31.79 -18.01
N ASN A 176 -4.83 32.29 -17.31
CA ASN A 176 -3.59 31.55 -17.04
C ASN A 176 -3.78 30.62 -15.83
N VAL A 177 -3.86 29.31 -16.08
CA VAL A 177 -4.13 28.28 -15.06
C VAL A 177 -2.86 27.83 -14.31
N ARG A 178 -1.70 28.45 -14.53
CA ARG A 178 -0.42 28.04 -13.89
C ARG A 178 -0.26 28.43 -12.40
N ASN A 179 -1.24 29.11 -11.78
CA ASN A 179 -1.12 29.64 -10.42
C ASN A 179 -2.31 29.22 -9.52
N VAL A 180 -2.58 27.92 -9.40
CA VAL A 180 -3.45 27.39 -8.34
C VAL A 180 -2.69 26.24 -7.67
N GLU A 181 -1.80 26.62 -6.74
CA GLU A 181 -1.32 25.73 -5.67
C GLU A 181 -2.12 26.01 -4.39
#